data_AF-A0A2V6VGI9-F1
#
_entry.id   AF-A0A2V6VGI9-F1
#
_cell.length_a   1.000
_cell.length_b   1.000
_cell.length_c   1.000
_cell.angle_alpha   90.00
_cell.angle_beta   90.00
_cell.angle_gamma   90.00
#
_symmetry.space_group_name_H-M   'P 1'
#
loop_
_entity.id
_entity.type
_entity.pdbx_description
1 polymer ?
#
loop_
_entity_poly.entity_id
_entity_poly.type
_entity_poly.pdbx_seq_one_letter_code
_entity_poly.pdbx_strand_id
1 'polypeptide(L)'
;MSSIARSELARQFKARVGGGPDPSPAGLVGSESGGDQVTSFTERAALIAARAAAEAARLAAVAADAAQRIGERQAAAGGSSRQFEVASEVADAAMDSARAAADAAREAERAAAEAARIAATPMPNADALARREAVRARDAAERAWEAVEEAGDRPVSLASTPPSFSAIPAGFFQNLRRSLRAETSFNRGKALLEARRYQEARDLLRETTVLYPDHDQARALLAWSEYFLGDFAGAIVTFKSALRREPTWEGLYDGLGWSRFQLQRYHLAIAAFRPALDRNPDYADALNGMGSALFELRQYDVALPTLEKALLRTRPLIGEEPTEAAALRAKVAWSLYHLARYREALATFIRASLSAPDSHQLQAGIGWCYIQLGQKTEARAAFQRALQLGPGNTAAIEGLRRASG
;
A
#
# COMPACT_ATOMS: atom_id res chain seq x y z
N MET A 1 -11.47 -2.67 14.32
CA MET A 1 -10.18 -3.38 14.51
C MET A 1 -9.08 -2.44 14.05
N SER A 2 -8.06 -2.18 14.89
CA SER A 2 -6.95 -1.27 14.58
C SER A 2 -6.10 -1.77 13.40
N SER A 3 -5.33 -0.88 12.76
CA SER A 3 -4.32 -1.17 11.74
C SER A 3 -3.39 -2.34 12.09
N ILE A 4 -3.22 -2.70 13.37
CA ILE A 4 -2.22 -3.71 13.77
C ILE A 4 -2.79 -5.09 14.06
N ALA A 5 -4.10 -5.24 14.31
CA ALA A 5 -4.75 -6.54 14.09
C ALA A 5 -4.54 -7.02 12.64
N ARG A 6 -4.37 -6.09 11.68
CA ARG A 6 -4.04 -6.35 10.27
C ARG A 6 -2.55 -6.63 10.02
N SER A 7 -1.64 -6.03 10.79
CA SER A 7 -0.19 -6.23 10.62
C SER A 7 0.35 -7.52 11.29
N GLU A 8 -0.30 -7.96 12.36
CA GLU A 8 0.06 -9.18 13.08
C GLU A 8 -0.34 -10.43 12.27
N LEU A 9 -1.47 -10.35 11.55
CA LEU A 9 -1.89 -11.33 10.53
C LEU A 9 -0.97 -11.32 9.30
N ALA A 10 -0.56 -10.15 8.80
CA ALA A 10 0.44 -10.07 7.74
C ALA A 10 1.80 -10.66 8.16
N ARG A 11 2.20 -10.51 9.43
CA ARG A 11 3.40 -11.16 9.99
C ARG A 11 3.26 -12.68 10.07
N GLN A 12 2.09 -13.20 10.47
CA GLN A 12 1.82 -14.65 10.44
C GLN A 12 1.78 -15.22 9.02
N PHE A 13 1.35 -14.44 8.02
CA PHE A 13 1.38 -14.82 6.61
C PHE A 13 2.80 -14.75 6.00
N LYS A 14 3.60 -13.74 6.38
CA LYS A 14 5.02 -13.57 6.02
C LYS A 14 5.94 -14.61 6.67
N ALA A 15 5.48 -15.31 7.71
CA ALA A 15 6.15 -16.49 8.24
C ALA A 15 5.90 -17.76 7.38
N ARG A 16 4.91 -17.72 6.48
CA ARG A 16 4.50 -18.85 5.62
C ARG A 16 4.91 -18.68 4.16
N VAL A 17 5.17 -17.44 3.72
CA VAL A 17 5.75 -17.09 2.42
C VAL A 17 7.04 -16.32 2.71
N GLY A 18 8.17 -16.85 2.22
CA GLY A 18 9.55 -16.48 2.58
C GLY A 18 9.79 -14.99 2.93
N GLY A 19 10.57 -14.80 4.00
CA GLY A 19 10.87 -13.50 4.60
C GLY A 19 11.27 -12.42 3.61
N GLY A 20 10.51 -11.32 3.62
CA GLY A 20 10.91 -10.08 2.95
C GLY A 20 12.24 -9.54 3.51
N PRO A 21 12.92 -8.67 2.75
CA PRO A 21 14.31 -8.29 3.00
C PRO A 21 14.49 -7.69 4.40
N ASP A 22 15.51 -8.20 5.09
CA ASP A 22 15.99 -7.69 6.37
C ASP A 22 16.46 -6.23 6.18
N PRO A 23 15.93 -5.22 6.91
CA PRO A 23 16.32 -3.82 6.77
C PRO A 23 17.76 -3.54 7.25
N SER A 24 18.48 -4.57 7.67
CA SER A 24 19.88 -4.54 8.04
C SER A 24 20.78 -4.00 6.91
N PRO A 25 21.84 -3.25 7.23
CA PRO A 25 22.70 -2.55 6.26
C PRO A 25 23.62 -3.47 5.43
N ALA A 26 23.18 -4.69 5.11
CA ALA A 26 24.00 -5.75 4.50
C ALA A 26 24.30 -5.56 3.01
N GLY A 27 23.93 -4.43 2.39
CA GLY A 27 24.33 -4.14 1.01
C GLY A 27 24.32 -2.65 0.74
N LEU A 28 25.50 -2.11 0.40
CA LEU A 28 25.77 -1.00 -0.54
C LEU A 28 27.07 -0.28 -0.13
N VAL A 29 28.18 -0.69 -0.74
CA VAL A 29 29.30 0.22 -1.05
C VAL A 29 29.27 0.38 -2.56
N GLY A 30 28.86 1.56 -3.00
CA GLY A 30 28.90 2.00 -4.39
C GLY A 30 29.11 3.50 -4.38
N SER A 31 30.37 3.93 -4.54
CA SER A 31 30.75 5.32 -4.66
C SER A 31 30.44 5.83 -6.06
N GLU A 32 29.60 6.85 -6.18
CA GLU A 32 29.54 7.68 -7.37
C GLU A 32 29.75 9.14 -6.96
N SER A 33 30.91 9.64 -7.36
CA SER A 33 31.29 11.04 -7.38
C SER A 33 30.75 11.71 -8.65
N GLY A 34 30.04 12.83 -8.53
CA GLY A 34 29.65 13.62 -9.69
C GLY A 34 28.95 14.93 -9.34
N GLY A 35 29.71 16.03 -9.34
CA GLY A 35 29.31 17.34 -9.87
C GLY A 35 28.20 18.13 -9.16
N ASP A 36 28.62 19.10 -8.36
CA ASP A 36 27.83 20.20 -7.81
C ASP A 36 27.11 21.04 -8.90
N GLN A 37 25.78 20.95 -8.95
CA GLN A 37 24.90 22.08 -9.27
C GLN A 37 23.65 21.96 -8.42
N VAL A 38 23.46 22.90 -7.49
CA VAL A 38 22.22 22.99 -6.69
C VAL A 38 21.09 23.37 -7.63
N THR A 39 20.39 22.37 -8.16
CA THR A 39 19.22 22.56 -9.03
C THR A 39 18.15 23.35 -8.29
N SER A 40 17.60 24.35 -8.95
CA SER A 40 16.52 25.18 -8.40
C SER A 40 15.29 24.33 -8.08
N PHE A 41 14.43 24.84 -7.20
CA PHE A 41 13.27 24.10 -6.75
C PHE A 41 12.31 23.76 -7.91
N THR A 42 12.12 24.69 -8.84
CA THR A 42 11.31 24.50 -10.06
C THR A 42 11.93 23.49 -11.01
N GLU A 43 13.25 23.47 -11.19
CA GLU A 43 13.95 22.45 -12.01
C GLU A 43 13.80 21.06 -11.42
N ARG A 44 13.88 20.91 -10.09
CA ARG A 44 13.62 19.62 -9.43
C ARG A 44 12.19 19.15 -9.63
N ALA A 45 11.21 20.04 -9.51
CA ALA A 45 9.81 19.72 -9.75
C ALA A 45 9.56 19.31 -11.23
N ALA A 46 10.18 20.01 -12.19
CA ALA A 46 10.10 19.67 -13.60
C ALA A 46 10.72 18.30 -13.90
N LEU A 47 11.85 17.97 -13.28
CA LEU A 47 12.51 16.67 -13.45
C LEU A 47 11.66 15.52 -12.88
N ILE A 48 11.00 15.74 -11.73
CA ILE A 48 10.03 14.79 -11.16
C ILE A 48 8.84 14.59 -12.12
N ALA A 49 8.31 15.67 -12.68
CA ALA A 49 7.19 15.62 -13.63
C ALA A 49 7.57 14.87 -14.92
N ALA A 50 8.76 15.15 -15.48
CA ALA A 50 9.28 14.49 -16.66
C ALA A 50 9.48 12.98 -16.45
N ARG A 51 10.01 12.58 -15.28
CA ARG A 51 10.16 11.17 -14.92
C ARG A 51 8.80 10.46 -14.83
N ALA A 52 7.81 11.10 -14.22
CA ALA A 52 6.45 10.58 -14.14
C ALA A 52 5.82 10.42 -15.54
N ALA A 53 5.99 11.39 -16.43
CA ALA A 53 5.50 11.30 -17.81
C ALA A 53 6.16 10.17 -18.60
N ALA A 54 7.49 10.00 -18.48
CA ALA A 54 8.20 8.90 -19.13
C ALA A 54 7.74 7.52 -18.62
N GLU A 55 7.48 7.40 -17.32
CA GLU A 55 6.94 6.20 -16.72
C GLU A 55 5.51 5.91 -17.22
N ALA A 56 4.65 6.93 -17.26
CA ALA A 56 3.29 6.80 -17.79
C ALA A 56 3.27 6.36 -19.26
N ALA A 57 4.16 6.91 -20.09
CA ALA A 57 4.30 6.53 -21.49
C ALA A 57 4.76 5.07 -21.67
N ARG A 58 5.74 4.63 -20.86
CA ARG A 58 6.17 3.22 -20.84
C ARG A 58 5.02 2.29 -20.45
N LEU A 59 4.23 2.66 -19.45
CA LEU A 59 3.08 1.88 -18.98
C LEU A 59 1.99 1.78 -20.05
N ALA A 60 1.66 2.89 -20.71
CA ALA A 60 0.72 2.89 -21.83
C ALA A 60 1.18 1.96 -22.98
N ALA A 61 2.48 1.95 -23.30
CA ALA A 61 3.04 1.03 -24.29
C ALA A 61 2.91 -0.44 -23.88
N VAL A 62 3.19 -0.76 -22.60
CA VAL A 62 3.01 -2.12 -22.07
C VAL A 62 1.55 -2.57 -22.12
N ALA A 63 0.61 -1.68 -21.76
CA ALA A 63 -0.82 -1.99 -21.82
C ALA A 63 -1.32 -2.19 -23.26
N ALA A 64 -0.85 -1.37 -24.21
CA ALA A 64 -1.19 -1.51 -25.62
C ALA A 64 -0.69 -2.86 -26.19
N ASP A 65 0.55 -3.24 -25.87
CA ASP A 65 1.14 -4.52 -26.30
C ASP A 65 0.43 -5.73 -25.64
N ALA A 66 0.01 -5.59 -24.37
CA ALA A 66 -0.81 -6.61 -23.71
C ALA A 66 -2.19 -6.76 -24.37
N ALA A 67 -2.89 -5.65 -24.65
CA ALA A 67 -4.18 -5.65 -25.31
C ALA A 67 -4.11 -6.23 -26.73
N GLN A 68 -3.06 -5.89 -27.49
CA GLN A 68 -2.82 -6.44 -28.81
C GLN A 68 -2.65 -7.96 -28.78
N ARG A 69 -1.81 -8.47 -27.86
CA ARG A 69 -1.60 -9.92 -27.69
C ARG A 69 -2.87 -10.65 -27.26
N ILE A 70 -3.73 -10.02 -26.48
CA ILE A 70 -5.04 -10.58 -26.09
C ILE A 70 -5.97 -10.65 -27.32
N GLY A 71 -6.04 -9.59 -28.13
CA GLY A 71 -6.84 -9.56 -29.36
C GLY A 71 -6.38 -10.58 -30.41
N GLU A 72 -5.07 -10.72 -30.62
CA GLU A 72 -4.49 -11.71 -31.55
C GLU A 72 -4.81 -13.16 -31.13
N ARG A 73 -4.74 -13.45 -29.83
CA ARG A 73 -5.12 -14.78 -29.29
C ARG A 73 -6.60 -15.09 -29.50
N GLN A 74 -7.47 -14.08 -29.47
CA GLN A 74 -8.90 -14.27 -29.73
C GLN A 74 -9.20 -14.48 -31.20
N ALA A 75 -8.58 -13.70 -32.08
CA ALA A 75 -8.71 -13.89 -33.52
C ALA A 75 -8.26 -15.28 -33.97
N ALA A 76 -7.30 -15.90 -33.26
CA ALA A 76 -6.84 -17.26 -33.49
C ALA A 76 -7.72 -18.35 -32.84
N ALA A 77 -8.52 -18.01 -31.82
CA ALA A 77 -9.33 -18.97 -31.05
C ALA A 77 -10.77 -19.06 -31.59
N GLY A 78 -10.99 -19.95 -32.57
CA GLY A 78 -12.33 -20.30 -33.08
C GLY A 78 -13.14 -21.16 -32.09
N GLY A 79 -13.54 -20.60 -30.95
CA GLY A 79 -14.28 -21.28 -29.87
C GLY A 79 -15.80 -21.09 -29.90
N SER A 80 -16.51 -21.86 -29.05
CA SER A 80 -17.99 -21.82 -28.93
C SER A 80 -18.54 -20.44 -28.52
N SER A 81 -19.81 -20.13 -28.85
CA SER A 81 -20.46 -18.81 -28.64
C SER A 81 -20.24 -18.19 -27.25
N ARG A 82 -20.23 -19.01 -26.20
CA ARG A 82 -20.10 -18.55 -24.80
C ARG A 82 -18.66 -18.29 -24.37
N GLN A 83 -17.70 -19.02 -24.96
CA GLN A 83 -16.27 -18.73 -24.80
C GLN A 83 -15.87 -17.50 -25.61
N PHE A 84 -16.54 -17.28 -26.74
CA PHE A 84 -16.34 -16.10 -27.59
C PHE A 84 -16.84 -14.82 -26.90
N GLU A 85 -18.01 -14.84 -26.24
CA GLU A 85 -18.52 -13.69 -25.45
C GLU A 85 -17.59 -13.31 -24.30
N VAL A 86 -17.19 -14.27 -23.46
CA VAL A 86 -16.28 -14.01 -22.33
C VAL A 86 -14.90 -13.56 -22.82
N ALA A 87 -14.43 -14.09 -23.95
CA ALA A 87 -13.21 -13.60 -24.58
C ALA A 87 -13.40 -12.15 -25.04
N SER A 88 -14.45 -11.84 -25.80
CA SER A 88 -14.71 -10.47 -26.29
C SER A 88 -14.70 -9.44 -25.17
N GLU A 89 -15.37 -9.72 -24.04
CA GLU A 89 -15.38 -8.83 -22.88
C GLU A 89 -13.98 -8.61 -22.28
N VAL A 90 -13.11 -9.62 -22.30
CA VAL A 90 -11.72 -9.52 -21.82
C VAL A 90 -10.85 -8.69 -22.78
N ALA A 91 -11.09 -8.78 -24.09
CA ALA A 91 -10.38 -7.94 -25.06
C ALA A 91 -10.85 -6.48 -24.98
N ASP A 92 -12.16 -6.24 -24.88
CA ASP A 92 -12.73 -4.91 -24.73
C ASP A 92 -12.23 -4.25 -23.44
N ALA A 93 -12.21 -5.01 -22.34
CA ALA A 93 -11.61 -4.61 -21.08
C ALA A 93 -10.13 -4.22 -21.20
N ALA A 94 -9.33 -5.03 -21.90
CA ALA A 94 -7.91 -4.76 -22.10
C ALA A 94 -7.68 -3.52 -22.98
N MET A 95 -8.51 -3.32 -24.00
CA MET A 95 -8.48 -2.13 -24.86
C MET A 95 -8.89 -0.87 -24.10
N ASP A 96 -9.92 -0.93 -23.26
CA ASP A 96 -10.35 0.18 -22.41
C ASP A 96 -9.27 0.56 -21.39
N SER A 97 -8.63 -0.43 -20.77
CA SER A 97 -7.47 -0.22 -19.89
C SER A 97 -6.28 0.40 -20.63
N ALA A 98 -5.97 -0.08 -21.85
CA ALA A 98 -4.89 0.50 -22.66
C ALA A 98 -5.21 1.95 -23.06
N ARG A 99 -6.47 2.25 -23.38
CA ARG A 99 -6.93 3.61 -23.71
C ARG A 99 -6.85 4.53 -22.49
N ALA A 100 -7.30 4.08 -21.33
CA ALA A 100 -7.19 4.82 -20.07
C ALA A 100 -5.72 5.09 -19.70
N ALA A 101 -4.83 4.11 -19.91
CA ALA A 101 -3.39 4.29 -19.70
C ALA A 101 -2.80 5.32 -20.67
N ALA A 102 -3.20 5.30 -21.95
CA ALA A 102 -2.76 6.27 -22.94
C ALA A 102 -3.29 7.69 -22.67
N ASP A 103 -4.53 7.83 -22.22
CA ASP A 103 -5.11 9.12 -21.81
C ASP A 103 -4.36 9.72 -20.61
N ALA A 104 -4.07 8.87 -19.62
CA ALA A 104 -3.31 9.25 -18.44
C ALA A 104 -1.85 9.62 -18.79
N ALA A 105 -1.21 8.90 -19.70
CA ALA A 105 0.13 9.24 -20.19
C ALA A 105 0.16 10.60 -20.91
N ARG A 106 -0.82 10.89 -21.77
CA ARG A 106 -0.95 12.20 -22.43
C ARG A 106 -1.14 13.34 -21.43
N GLU A 107 -1.87 13.10 -20.36
CA GLU A 107 -2.03 14.10 -19.32
C GLU A 107 -0.74 14.32 -18.50
N ALA A 108 -0.01 13.25 -18.19
CA ALA A 108 1.27 13.34 -17.51
C ALA A 108 2.29 14.13 -18.34
N GLU A 109 2.33 13.92 -19.65
CA GLU A 109 3.17 14.64 -20.60
C GLU A 109 2.83 16.14 -20.64
N ARG A 110 1.54 16.50 -20.68
CA ARG A 110 1.10 17.90 -20.63
C ARG A 110 1.51 18.60 -19.33
N ALA A 111 1.35 17.91 -18.20
CA ALA A 111 1.75 18.44 -16.90
C ALA A 111 3.27 18.59 -16.78
N ALA A 112 4.05 17.64 -17.32
CA ALA A 112 5.51 17.74 -17.38
C ALA A 112 5.99 18.89 -18.27
N ALA A 113 5.36 19.09 -19.43
CA ALA A 113 5.67 20.21 -20.32
C ALA A 113 5.39 21.57 -19.65
N GLU A 114 4.29 21.68 -18.91
CA GLU A 114 3.98 22.92 -18.16
C GLU A 114 4.95 23.14 -16.99
N ALA A 115 5.32 22.10 -16.25
CA ALA A 115 6.34 22.18 -15.21
C ALA A 115 7.70 22.63 -15.77
N ALA A 116 8.10 22.12 -16.94
CA ALA A 116 9.32 22.55 -17.63
C ALA A 116 9.26 24.01 -18.09
N ARG A 117 8.10 24.48 -18.58
CA ARG A 117 7.88 25.89 -18.94
C ARG A 117 8.03 26.82 -17.74
N ILE A 118 7.47 26.43 -16.60
CA ILE A 118 7.57 27.18 -15.34
C ILE A 118 9.02 27.22 -14.84
N ALA A 119 9.78 26.13 -15.01
CA ALA A 119 11.20 26.12 -14.65
C ALA A 119 12.05 27.03 -15.56
N ALA A 120 11.72 27.11 -16.85
CA ALA A 120 12.45 27.92 -17.84
C ALA A 120 12.10 29.42 -17.80
N THR A 121 10.96 29.80 -17.22
CA THR A 121 10.45 31.18 -17.26
C THR A 121 10.35 31.76 -15.85
N PRO A 122 11.02 32.88 -15.54
CA PRO A 122 10.88 33.53 -14.23
C PRO A 122 9.47 34.09 -14.06
N MET A 123 8.71 33.58 -13.08
CA MET A 123 7.33 34.03 -12.80
C MET A 123 7.05 34.10 -11.29
N PRO A 124 6.14 34.98 -10.83
CA PRO A 124 5.70 34.98 -9.44
C PRO A 124 4.99 33.65 -9.11
N ASN A 125 5.24 33.11 -7.90
CA ASN A 125 4.69 31.82 -7.43
C ASN A 125 5.11 30.58 -8.25
N ALA A 126 6.21 30.66 -9.01
CA ALA A 126 6.69 29.55 -9.84
C ALA A 126 6.89 28.24 -9.05
N ASP A 127 7.36 28.30 -7.80
CA ASP A 127 7.54 27.11 -6.96
C ASP A 127 6.24 26.37 -6.65
N ALA A 128 5.17 27.11 -6.35
CA ALA A 128 3.87 26.52 -6.02
C ALA A 128 3.19 25.93 -7.27
N LEU A 129 3.31 26.61 -8.41
CA LEU A 129 2.80 26.14 -9.70
C LEU A 129 3.57 24.91 -10.19
N ALA A 130 4.90 24.91 -10.10
CA ALA A 130 5.73 23.76 -10.45
C ALA A 130 5.42 22.54 -9.57
N ARG A 131 5.17 22.73 -8.26
CA ARG A 131 4.70 21.65 -7.38
C ARG A 131 3.37 21.08 -7.84
N ARG A 132 2.42 21.95 -8.18
CA ARG A 132 1.08 21.53 -8.63
C ARG A 132 1.17 20.69 -9.90
N GLU A 133 1.94 21.14 -10.89
CA GLU A 133 2.09 20.39 -12.14
C GLU A 133 2.89 19.10 -11.95
N ALA A 134 3.89 19.08 -11.06
CA ALA A 134 4.59 17.85 -10.70
C ALA A 134 3.67 16.83 -10.00
N VAL A 135 2.77 17.28 -9.13
CA VAL A 135 1.73 16.42 -8.52
C VAL A 135 0.78 15.91 -9.60
N ARG A 136 0.30 16.79 -10.49
CA ARG A 136 -0.59 16.41 -11.59
C ARG A 136 0.03 15.36 -12.52
N ALA A 137 1.31 15.52 -12.86
CA ALA A 137 2.05 14.57 -13.69
C ALA A 137 2.17 13.19 -13.00
N ARG A 138 2.41 13.20 -11.68
CA ARG A 138 2.44 11.97 -10.87
C ARG A 138 1.08 11.31 -10.77
N ASP A 139 0.02 12.05 -10.45
CA ASP A 139 -1.35 11.53 -10.36
C ASP A 139 -1.81 10.93 -11.71
N ALA A 140 -1.36 11.52 -12.82
CA ALA A 140 -1.59 11.00 -14.17
C ALA A 140 -0.77 9.72 -14.45
N ALA A 141 0.51 9.68 -14.08
CA ALA A 141 1.31 8.46 -14.18
C ALA A 141 0.74 7.32 -13.32
N GLU A 142 0.21 7.65 -12.14
CA GLU A 142 -0.46 6.72 -11.23
C GLU A 142 -1.74 6.17 -11.85
N ARG A 143 -2.57 7.01 -12.49
CA ARG A 143 -3.73 6.52 -13.25
C ARG A 143 -3.35 5.62 -14.42
N ALA A 144 -2.24 5.91 -15.10
CA ALA A 144 -1.73 5.03 -16.15
C ALA A 144 -1.35 3.67 -15.58
N TRP A 145 -0.65 3.65 -14.44
CA TRP A 145 -0.29 2.44 -13.71
C TRP A 145 -1.51 1.64 -13.26
N GLU A 146 -2.52 2.32 -12.68
CA GLU A 146 -3.78 1.68 -12.28
C GLU A 146 -4.51 1.05 -13.46
N ALA A 147 -4.53 1.70 -14.62
CA ALA A 147 -5.17 1.17 -15.82
C ALA A 147 -4.46 -0.08 -16.35
N VAL A 148 -3.12 -0.10 -16.34
CA VAL A 148 -2.32 -1.28 -16.72
C VAL A 148 -2.60 -2.46 -15.79
N GLU A 149 -2.70 -2.20 -14.49
CA GLU A 149 -2.88 -3.25 -13.49
C GLU A 149 -4.33 -3.74 -13.40
N GLU A 150 -5.30 -2.88 -13.74
CA GLU A 150 -6.69 -3.30 -13.94
C GLU A 150 -6.86 -4.27 -15.12
N ALA A 151 -5.93 -4.26 -16.09
CA ALA A 151 -5.89 -5.28 -17.15
C ALA A 151 -5.31 -6.63 -16.67
N GLY A 152 -4.47 -6.63 -15.62
CA GLY A 152 -3.87 -7.82 -15.04
C GLY A 152 -4.72 -8.47 -13.94
N ASP A 153 -5.46 -7.67 -13.17
CA ASP A 153 -6.22 -8.10 -11.98
C ASP A 153 -7.69 -8.45 -12.27
N ARG A 154 -8.18 -8.41 -13.52
CA ARG A 154 -9.53 -8.93 -13.86
C ARG A 154 -9.50 -10.46 -13.95
N PRO A 155 -10.03 -11.20 -12.97
CA PRO A 155 -10.18 -12.64 -13.15
C PRO A 155 -11.13 -12.89 -14.33
N VAL A 156 -10.78 -13.88 -15.18
CA VAL A 156 -11.61 -14.43 -16.26
C VAL A 156 -12.92 -15.09 -15.75
N SER A 157 -13.33 -14.83 -14.51
CA SER A 157 -14.61 -15.29 -14.00
C SER A 157 -15.10 -14.42 -12.85
N LEU A 158 -16.13 -13.63 -13.15
CA LEU A 158 -17.39 -13.69 -12.43
C LEU A 158 -18.49 -13.41 -13.45
N ALA A 159 -18.73 -14.40 -14.32
CA ALA A 159 -19.99 -14.52 -15.02
C ALA A 159 -21.09 -14.64 -13.95
N SER A 160 -21.60 -13.50 -13.51
CA SER A 160 -22.86 -13.42 -12.80
C SER A 160 -23.92 -13.71 -13.86
N THR A 161 -24.14 -15.00 -14.14
CA THR A 161 -25.34 -15.40 -14.87
C THR A 161 -26.48 -15.12 -13.89
N PRO A 162 -27.36 -14.12 -14.11
CA PRO A 162 -28.56 -14.06 -13.30
C PRO A 162 -29.34 -15.34 -13.61
N PRO A 163 -29.90 -16.04 -12.61
CA PRO A 163 -30.89 -17.04 -12.94
C PRO A 163 -32.09 -16.29 -13.53
N SER A 164 -32.35 -16.56 -14.81
CA SER A 164 -33.57 -16.17 -15.49
C SER A 164 -34.75 -16.83 -14.79
N PHE A 165 -35.44 -16.10 -13.94
CA PHE A 165 -36.75 -16.47 -13.44
C PHE A 165 -37.80 -15.58 -14.08
N SER A 166 -38.66 -16.25 -14.84
CA SER A 166 -39.91 -15.70 -15.36
C SER A 166 -40.78 -15.13 -14.24
N ALA A 167 -41.49 -14.07 -14.59
CA ALA A 167 -42.24 -13.18 -13.73
C ALA A 167 -43.40 -13.83 -12.95
N ILE A 168 -43.56 -13.42 -11.67
CA ILE A 168 -44.85 -13.20 -10.99
C ILE A 168 -44.66 -12.04 -9.98
N PRO A 169 -45.53 -11.02 -9.90
CA PRO A 169 -45.38 -9.93 -8.95
C PRO A 169 -45.88 -10.34 -7.55
N ALA A 170 -44.95 -10.72 -6.67
CA ALA A 170 -45.14 -10.80 -5.22
C ALA A 170 -44.08 -9.94 -4.52
N GLY A 171 -44.01 -8.66 -4.90
CA GLY A 171 -42.83 -7.81 -4.71
C GLY A 171 -42.51 -7.40 -3.27
N PHE A 172 -43.49 -7.29 -2.37
CA PHE A 172 -43.22 -6.77 -1.02
C PHE A 172 -42.63 -7.83 -0.07
N PHE A 173 -43.31 -8.98 0.11
CA PHE A 173 -42.88 -10.00 1.06
C PHE A 173 -41.63 -10.76 0.62
N GLN A 174 -41.37 -10.90 -0.69
CA GLN A 174 -40.11 -11.47 -1.18
C GLN A 174 -38.93 -10.52 -0.93
N ASN A 175 -39.11 -9.21 -1.20
CA ASN A 175 -38.07 -8.23 -0.92
C ASN A 175 -37.81 -8.11 0.58
N LEU A 176 -38.86 -8.15 1.41
CA LEU A 176 -38.73 -8.16 2.87
C LEU A 176 -38.00 -9.41 3.38
N ARG A 177 -38.27 -10.61 2.83
CA ARG A 177 -37.53 -11.82 3.18
C ARG A 177 -36.06 -11.75 2.75
N ARG A 178 -35.78 -11.19 1.57
CA ARG A 178 -34.41 -10.98 1.09
C ARG A 178 -33.65 -9.97 1.95
N SER A 179 -34.28 -8.86 2.33
CA SER A 179 -33.67 -7.85 3.18
C SER A 179 -33.42 -8.38 4.60
N LEU A 180 -34.38 -9.10 5.19
CA LEU A 180 -34.20 -9.74 6.49
C LEU A 180 -33.08 -10.77 6.45
N ARG A 181 -33.00 -11.60 5.40
CA ARG A 181 -31.91 -12.56 5.22
C ARG A 181 -30.56 -11.84 5.08
N ALA A 182 -30.48 -10.81 4.24
CA ALA A 182 -29.28 -10.01 4.07
C ALA A 182 -28.82 -9.38 5.40
N GLU A 183 -29.74 -8.82 6.18
CA GLU A 183 -29.45 -8.22 7.49
C GLU A 183 -28.94 -9.28 8.49
N THR A 184 -29.54 -10.47 8.51
CA THR A 184 -29.05 -11.57 9.36
C THR A 184 -27.68 -12.08 8.93
N SER A 185 -27.45 -12.22 7.61
CA SER A 185 -26.15 -12.63 7.06
C SER A 185 -25.08 -11.56 7.32
N PHE A 186 -25.43 -10.28 7.22
CA PHE A 186 -24.56 -9.16 7.53
C PHE A 186 -24.12 -9.17 9.00
N ASN A 187 -25.08 -9.21 9.93
CA ASN A 187 -24.79 -9.18 11.36
C ASN A 187 -23.97 -10.40 11.79
N ARG A 188 -24.27 -11.58 11.24
CA ARG A 188 -23.45 -12.78 11.48
C ARG A 188 -22.07 -12.68 10.84
N GLY A 189 -21.96 -12.17 9.62
CA GLY A 189 -20.69 -11.95 8.92
C GLY A 189 -19.78 -10.98 9.68
N LYS A 190 -20.35 -9.88 10.20
CA LYS A 190 -19.65 -8.92 11.06
C LYS A 190 -19.14 -9.60 12.35
N ALA A 191 -19.98 -10.35 13.04
CA ALA A 191 -19.59 -11.05 14.27
C ALA A 191 -18.48 -12.09 14.01
N LEU A 192 -18.52 -12.79 12.87
CA LEU A 192 -17.46 -13.71 12.46
C LEU A 192 -16.15 -13.00 12.15
N LEU A 193 -16.20 -11.82 11.55
CA LEU A 193 -15.02 -10.99 11.31
C LEU A 193 -14.38 -10.54 12.63
N GLU A 194 -15.18 -10.11 13.60
CA GLU A 194 -14.72 -9.76 14.96
C GLU A 194 -14.12 -10.98 15.68
N ALA A 195 -14.70 -12.17 15.48
CA ALA A 195 -14.18 -13.45 15.95
C ALA A 195 -12.99 -13.99 15.13
N ARG A 196 -12.46 -13.22 14.17
CA ARG A 196 -11.35 -13.57 13.27
C ARG A 196 -11.57 -14.80 12.38
N ARG A 197 -12.83 -15.20 12.16
CA ARG A 197 -13.23 -16.28 11.26
C ARG A 197 -13.47 -15.71 9.85
N TYR A 198 -12.39 -15.22 9.23
CA TYR A 198 -12.44 -14.41 8.00
C TYR A 198 -13.04 -15.13 6.81
N GLN A 199 -12.81 -16.45 6.69
CA GLN A 199 -13.32 -17.25 5.59
C GLN A 199 -14.85 -17.27 5.59
N GLU A 200 -15.46 -17.59 6.74
CA GLU A 200 -16.91 -17.64 6.88
C GLU A 200 -17.53 -16.23 6.84
N ALA A 201 -16.83 -15.23 7.38
CA ALA A 201 -17.24 -13.83 7.27
C ALA A 201 -17.33 -13.40 5.79
N ARG A 202 -16.31 -13.70 4.98
CA ARG A 202 -16.29 -13.41 3.54
C ARG A 202 -17.48 -14.02 2.83
N ASP A 203 -17.78 -15.28 3.09
CA ASP A 203 -18.83 -16.00 2.38
C ASP A 203 -20.24 -15.43 2.71
N LEU A 204 -20.51 -15.09 3.98
CA LEU A 204 -21.78 -14.45 4.39
C LEU A 204 -21.89 -12.99 3.93
N LEU A 205 -20.79 -12.24 3.94
CA LEU A 205 -20.78 -10.85 3.47
C LEU A 205 -20.93 -10.79 1.95
N ARG A 206 -20.36 -11.76 1.21
CA ARG A 206 -20.60 -11.90 -0.23
C ARG A 206 -22.07 -12.21 -0.51
N GLU A 207 -22.67 -13.14 0.22
CA GLU A 207 -24.12 -13.40 0.13
C GLU A 207 -24.93 -12.11 0.37
N THR A 208 -24.56 -11.33 1.39
CA THR A 208 -25.21 -10.05 1.71
C THR A 208 -25.13 -9.07 0.54
N THR A 209 -23.95 -8.91 -0.07
CA THR A 209 -23.78 -7.99 -1.22
C THR A 209 -24.53 -8.44 -2.47
N VAL A 210 -24.81 -9.74 -2.63
CA VAL A 210 -25.64 -10.26 -3.73
C VAL A 210 -27.13 -10.03 -3.46
N LEU A 211 -27.57 -10.24 -2.21
CA LEU A 211 -28.97 -10.06 -1.82
C LEU A 211 -29.36 -8.58 -1.72
N TYR A 212 -28.43 -7.73 -1.30
CA TYR A 212 -28.61 -6.31 -1.15
C TYR A 212 -27.40 -5.55 -1.71
N PRO A 213 -27.37 -5.28 -3.03
CA PRO A 213 -26.25 -4.62 -3.69
C PRO A 213 -25.91 -3.24 -3.12
N ASP A 214 -26.89 -2.55 -2.54
CA ASP A 214 -26.72 -1.23 -1.94
C ASP A 214 -26.18 -1.26 -0.50
N HIS A 215 -25.79 -2.43 0.02
CA HIS A 215 -25.23 -2.54 1.36
C HIS A 215 -23.74 -2.16 1.40
N ASP A 216 -23.45 -0.87 1.47
CA ASP A 216 -22.07 -0.36 1.42
C ASP A 216 -21.20 -0.85 2.60
N GLN A 217 -21.78 -0.96 3.79
CA GLN A 217 -21.07 -1.53 4.94
C GLN A 217 -20.70 -3.01 4.77
N ALA A 218 -21.60 -3.84 4.21
CA ALA A 218 -21.31 -5.26 3.98
C ALA A 218 -20.19 -5.42 2.95
N ARG A 219 -20.18 -4.56 1.92
CA ARG A 219 -19.13 -4.52 0.91
C ARG A 219 -17.78 -4.10 1.50
N ALA A 220 -17.76 -3.11 2.39
CA ALA A 220 -16.56 -2.70 3.10
C ALA A 220 -16.01 -3.85 3.97
N LEU A 221 -16.87 -4.54 4.72
CA LEU A 221 -16.46 -5.67 5.55
C LEU A 221 -16.04 -6.89 4.70
N LEU A 222 -16.63 -7.08 3.52
CA LEU A 222 -16.21 -8.11 2.57
C LEU A 222 -14.77 -7.86 2.13
N ALA A 223 -14.45 -6.63 1.71
CA ALA A 223 -13.09 -6.25 1.33
C ALA A 223 -12.09 -6.46 2.47
N TRP A 224 -12.48 -6.13 3.71
CA TRP A 224 -11.65 -6.42 4.89
C TRP A 224 -11.47 -7.92 5.11
N SER A 225 -12.51 -8.74 4.93
CA SER A 225 -12.42 -10.20 5.05
C SER A 225 -11.44 -10.78 4.01
N GLU A 226 -11.50 -10.30 2.77
CA GLU A 226 -10.58 -10.68 1.69
C GLU A 226 -9.13 -10.29 2.03
N TYR A 227 -8.91 -9.07 2.53
CA TYR A 227 -7.60 -8.62 3.01
C TYR A 227 -7.04 -9.55 4.10
N PHE A 228 -7.84 -9.89 5.11
CA PHE A 228 -7.37 -10.73 6.23
C PHE A 228 -7.09 -12.18 5.82
N LEU A 229 -7.67 -12.66 4.72
CA LEU A 229 -7.37 -13.96 4.12
C LEU A 229 -6.10 -13.95 3.27
N GLY A 230 -5.51 -12.78 3.02
CA GLY A 230 -4.37 -12.60 2.13
C GLY A 230 -4.75 -12.42 0.65
N ASP A 231 -6.05 -12.34 0.34
CA ASP A 231 -6.53 -12.03 -1.01
C ASP A 231 -6.51 -10.50 -1.25
N PHE A 232 -5.30 -9.96 -1.33
CA PHE A 232 -5.10 -8.51 -1.45
C PHE A 232 -5.57 -7.96 -2.79
N ALA A 233 -5.46 -8.74 -3.87
CA ALA A 233 -5.95 -8.34 -5.19
C ALA A 233 -7.48 -8.27 -5.23
N GLY A 234 -8.18 -9.29 -4.71
CA GLY A 234 -9.63 -9.26 -4.54
C GLY A 234 -10.08 -8.10 -3.65
N ALA A 235 -9.39 -7.89 -2.52
CA ALA A 235 -9.69 -6.78 -1.63
C ALA A 235 -9.56 -5.41 -2.32
N ILE A 236 -8.55 -5.19 -3.19
CA ILE A 236 -8.40 -3.95 -3.96
C ILE A 236 -9.63 -3.70 -4.84
N VAL A 237 -10.09 -4.72 -5.57
CA VAL A 237 -11.27 -4.63 -6.44
C VAL A 237 -12.50 -4.26 -5.60
N THR A 238 -12.70 -4.95 -4.47
CA THR A 238 -13.85 -4.72 -3.59
C THR A 238 -13.79 -3.33 -2.94
N PHE A 239 -12.62 -2.88 -2.46
CA PHE A 239 -12.45 -1.52 -1.91
C PHE A 239 -12.67 -0.42 -2.97
N LYS A 240 -12.14 -0.56 -4.19
CA LYS A 240 -12.43 0.37 -5.30
C LYS A 240 -13.93 0.42 -5.59
N SER A 241 -14.61 -0.73 -5.56
CA SER A 241 -16.06 -0.81 -5.79
C SER A 241 -16.89 -0.17 -4.67
N ALA A 242 -16.41 -0.21 -3.43
CA ALA A 242 -17.02 0.49 -2.30
C ALA A 242 -16.77 2.01 -2.40
N LEU A 243 -15.55 2.43 -2.75
CA LEU A 243 -15.19 3.85 -2.93
C LEU A 243 -15.95 4.55 -4.06
N ARG A 244 -16.35 3.82 -5.12
CA ARG A 244 -17.23 4.39 -6.17
C ARG A 244 -18.61 4.81 -5.64
N ARG A 245 -19.06 4.19 -4.55
CA ARG A 245 -20.36 4.49 -3.92
C ARG A 245 -20.22 5.44 -2.76
N GLU A 246 -19.21 5.22 -1.94
CA GLU A 246 -18.90 6.00 -0.74
C GLU A 246 -17.51 6.65 -0.85
N PRO A 247 -17.33 7.65 -1.74
CA PRO A 247 -16.03 8.26 -2.01
C PRO A 247 -15.48 9.06 -0.83
N THR A 248 -16.28 9.31 0.21
CA THR A 248 -15.88 10.06 1.41
C THR A 248 -15.49 9.16 2.58
N TRP A 249 -15.65 7.84 2.47
CA TRP A 249 -15.37 6.93 3.57
C TRP A 249 -13.87 6.65 3.72
N GLU A 250 -13.23 7.37 4.64
CA GLU A 250 -11.78 7.30 4.93
C GLU A 250 -11.24 5.88 5.16
N GLY A 251 -12.00 5.04 5.87
CA GLY A 251 -11.61 3.65 6.15
C GLY A 251 -11.49 2.75 4.91
N LEU A 252 -12.10 3.12 3.78
CA LEU A 252 -11.96 2.37 2.52
C LEU A 252 -10.63 2.69 1.81
N TYR A 253 -10.18 3.94 1.89
CA TYR A 253 -8.88 4.37 1.39
C TYR A 253 -7.74 3.73 2.20
N ASP A 254 -7.90 3.63 3.52
CA ASP A 254 -7.00 2.88 4.41
C ASP A 254 -6.89 1.39 3.99
N GLY A 255 -8.03 0.72 3.80
CA GLY A 255 -8.06 -0.66 3.32
C GLY A 255 -7.41 -0.87 1.96
N LEU A 256 -7.70 0.02 1.00
CA LEU A 256 -7.06 0.01 -0.31
C LEU A 256 -5.54 0.18 -0.22
N GLY A 257 -5.08 1.12 0.61
CA GLY A 257 -3.66 1.39 0.82
C GLY A 257 -2.92 0.21 1.44
N TRP A 258 -3.50 -0.44 2.46
CA TRP A 258 -2.90 -1.63 3.05
C TRP A 258 -2.86 -2.81 2.10
N SER A 259 -3.92 -3.07 1.32
CA SER A 259 -3.89 -4.14 0.31
C SER A 259 -2.76 -3.94 -0.71
N ARG A 260 -2.58 -2.70 -1.19
CA ARG A 260 -1.47 -2.33 -2.09
C ARG A 260 -0.10 -2.47 -1.41
N PHE A 261 0.00 -2.09 -0.14
CA PHE A 261 1.22 -2.25 0.65
C PHE A 261 1.63 -3.73 0.76
N GLN A 262 0.67 -4.63 1.01
CA GLN A 262 0.96 -6.07 1.12
C GLN A 262 1.43 -6.68 -0.21
N LEU A 263 0.95 -6.16 -1.33
CA LEU A 263 1.45 -6.49 -2.67
C LEU A 263 2.78 -5.79 -3.02
N GLN A 264 3.42 -5.11 -2.07
CA GLN A 264 4.64 -4.32 -2.26
C GLN A 264 4.51 -3.19 -3.30
N ARG A 265 3.28 -2.79 -3.63
CA ARG A 265 2.94 -1.67 -4.52
C ARG A 265 2.97 -0.36 -3.72
N TYR A 266 4.13 -0.02 -3.15
CA TYR A 266 4.26 1.05 -2.14
C TYR A 266 3.90 2.45 -2.65
N HIS A 267 4.21 2.77 -3.91
CA HIS A 267 3.83 4.04 -4.52
C HIS A 267 2.31 4.19 -4.59
N LEU A 268 1.59 3.13 -4.98
CA LEU A 268 0.13 3.14 -4.97
C LEU A 268 -0.48 3.11 -3.58
N ALA A 269 0.20 2.48 -2.61
CA ALA A 269 -0.25 2.49 -1.23
C ALA A 269 -0.27 3.93 -0.71
N ILE A 270 0.79 4.72 -0.97
CA ILE A 270 0.85 6.15 -0.66
C ILE A 270 -0.32 6.91 -1.33
N ALA A 271 -0.54 6.67 -2.62
CA ALA A 271 -1.65 7.30 -3.36
C ALA A 271 -3.02 6.96 -2.78
N ALA A 272 -3.21 5.72 -2.29
CA ALA A 272 -4.45 5.30 -1.66
C ALA A 272 -4.65 5.89 -0.25
N PHE A 273 -3.58 6.07 0.54
CA PHE A 273 -3.68 6.67 1.87
C PHE A 273 -3.89 8.19 1.83
N ARG A 274 -3.35 8.88 0.82
CA ARG A 274 -3.42 10.35 0.70
C ARG A 274 -4.84 10.92 0.79
N PRO A 275 -5.85 10.41 0.05
CA PRO A 275 -7.23 10.90 0.17
C PRO A 275 -7.83 10.77 1.57
N ALA A 276 -7.41 9.78 2.36
CA ALA A 276 -7.85 9.65 3.75
C ALA A 276 -7.23 10.76 4.62
N LEU A 277 -5.95 11.07 4.39
CA LEU A 277 -5.21 12.12 5.11
C LEU A 277 -5.61 13.54 4.70
N ASP A 278 -6.01 13.75 3.46
CA ASP A 278 -6.52 15.05 2.99
C ASP A 278 -7.84 15.41 3.70
N ARG A 279 -8.63 14.40 4.09
CA ARG A 279 -9.89 14.58 4.82
C ARG A 279 -9.66 14.64 6.33
N ASN A 280 -8.85 13.72 6.84
CA ASN A 280 -8.48 13.65 8.24
C ASN A 280 -6.96 13.59 8.38
N PRO A 281 -6.29 14.76 8.52
CA PRO A 281 -4.85 14.84 8.64
C PRO A 281 -4.26 14.10 9.84
N ASP A 282 -5.08 13.77 10.83
CA ASP A 282 -4.70 13.07 12.06
C ASP A 282 -5.11 11.60 12.08
N TYR A 283 -5.55 11.05 10.94
CA TYR A 283 -5.93 9.64 10.84
C TYR A 283 -4.71 8.72 11.01
N ALA A 284 -4.55 8.18 12.22
CA ALA A 284 -3.37 7.43 12.64
C ALA A 284 -3.04 6.23 11.73
N ASP A 285 -4.07 5.47 11.31
CA ASP A 285 -3.88 4.28 10.48
C ASP A 285 -3.32 4.64 9.09
N ALA A 286 -3.85 5.69 8.46
CA ALA A 286 -3.39 6.17 7.16
C ALA A 286 -2.00 6.83 7.26
N LEU A 287 -1.69 7.55 8.35
CA LEU A 287 -0.35 8.09 8.60
C LEU A 287 0.68 6.95 8.76
N ASN A 288 0.34 5.92 9.52
CA ASN A 288 1.17 4.73 9.68
C ASN A 288 1.39 4.02 8.34
N GLY A 289 0.33 3.82 7.56
CA GLY A 289 0.38 3.18 6.24
C GLY A 289 1.24 3.96 5.25
N MET A 290 1.02 5.27 5.12
CA MET A 290 1.79 6.13 4.23
C MET A 290 3.26 6.23 4.66
N GLY A 291 3.52 6.47 5.95
CA GLY A 291 4.89 6.52 6.49
C GLY A 291 5.62 5.18 6.31
N SER A 292 4.91 4.06 6.48
CA SER A 292 5.44 2.72 6.24
C SER A 292 5.80 2.51 4.76
N ALA A 293 4.93 2.91 3.83
CA ALA A 293 5.21 2.79 2.41
C ALA A 293 6.40 3.65 1.98
N LEU A 294 6.52 4.88 2.50
CA LEU A 294 7.69 5.75 2.27
C LEU A 294 8.98 5.14 2.84
N PHE A 295 8.90 4.49 4.00
CA PHE A 295 10.01 3.77 4.61
C PHE A 295 10.50 2.62 3.74
N GLU A 296 9.60 1.78 3.21
CA GLU A 296 9.98 0.69 2.30
C GLU A 296 10.57 1.19 0.98
N LEU A 297 10.15 2.38 0.52
CA LEU A 297 10.76 3.08 -0.62
C LEU A 297 12.10 3.77 -0.29
N ARG A 298 12.60 3.63 0.96
CA ARG A 298 13.84 4.25 1.46
C ARG A 298 13.84 5.78 1.44
N GLN A 299 12.67 6.40 1.38
CA GLN A 299 12.50 7.86 1.44
C GLN A 299 12.43 8.30 2.89
N TYR A 300 13.52 8.08 3.63
CA TYR A 300 13.54 8.22 5.10
C TYR A 300 13.33 9.67 5.57
N ASP A 301 13.76 10.64 4.77
CA ASP A 301 13.59 12.08 5.00
C ASP A 301 12.10 12.49 5.01
N VAL A 302 11.30 11.92 4.11
CA VAL A 302 9.85 12.17 4.04
C VAL A 302 9.06 11.23 4.94
N ALA A 303 9.54 9.99 5.14
CA ALA A 303 8.90 9.00 5.99
C ALA A 303 8.92 9.42 7.46
N LEU A 304 10.05 9.91 7.97
CA LEU A 304 10.25 10.22 9.37
C LEU A 304 9.17 11.13 9.98
N PRO A 305 8.89 12.34 9.45
CA PRO A 305 7.87 13.21 10.03
C PRO A 305 6.46 12.59 9.99
N THR A 306 6.18 11.79 8.96
CA THR A 306 4.89 11.07 8.81
C THR A 306 4.75 9.97 9.86
N LEU A 307 5.82 9.19 10.08
CA LEU A 307 5.89 8.13 11.09
C LEU A 307 5.86 8.67 12.52
N GLU A 308 6.53 9.79 12.79
CA GLU A 308 6.49 10.48 14.09
C GLU A 308 5.08 11.01 14.39
N LYS A 309 4.41 11.59 13.39
CA LYS A 309 3.01 12.02 13.52
C LYS A 309 2.09 10.83 13.78
N ALA A 310 2.27 9.73 13.05
CA ALA A 310 1.54 8.48 13.31
C ALA A 310 1.75 8.00 14.75
N LEU A 311 2.99 7.96 15.21
CA LEU A 311 3.35 7.48 16.56
C LEU A 311 2.73 8.36 17.65
N LEU A 312 2.69 9.68 17.44
CA LEU A 312 2.03 10.61 18.35
C LEU A 312 0.52 10.37 18.45
N ARG A 313 -0.14 10.00 17.33
CA ARG A 313 -1.58 9.74 17.28
C ARG A 313 -1.99 8.34 17.75
N THR A 314 -1.09 7.35 17.67
CA THR A 314 -1.33 5.99 18.19
C THR A 314 -1.06 5.86 19.68
N ARG A 315 -0.32 6.80 20.29
CA ARG A 315 0.00 6.75 21.72
C ARG A 315 -1.25 7.05 22.57
N PRO A 316 -1.72 6.11 23.42
CA PRO A 316 -2.85 6.39 24.30
C PRO A 316 -2.48 7.48 25.32
N LEU A 317 -3.42 8.38 25.62
CA LEU A 317 -3.22 9.42 26.65
C LEU A 317 -3.00 8.84 28.05
N ILE A 318 -3.50 7.62 28.32
CA ILE A 318 -3.42 6.91 29.59
C ILE A 318 -3.25 5.41 29.30
N GLY A 319 -2.27 4.74 29.92
CA GLY A 319 -2.07 3.28 29.83
C GLY A 319 -0.69 2.84 29.29
N GLU A 320 -0.48 1.52 29.20
CA GLU A 320 0.73 0.92 28.60
C GLU A 320 0.81 1.19 27.10
N GLU A 321 2.02 1.37 26.56
CA GLU A 321 2.20 1.56 25.12
C GLU A 321 1.75 0.29 24.37
N PRO A 322 0.83 0.39 23.41
CA PRO A 322 0.43 -0.75 22.61
C PRO A 322 1.65 -1.29 21.85
N THR A 323 1.76 -2.61 21.67
CA THR A 323 2.81 -3.27 20.86
C THR A 323 2.91 -2.67 19.45
N GLU A 324 1.79 -2.14 18.95
CA GLU A 324 1.61 -1.28 17.78
C GLU A 324 2.62 -0.14 17.71
N ALA A 325 2.76 0.60 18.81
CA ALA A 325 3.66 1.74 18.95
C ALA A 325 5.13 1.30 18.92
N ALA A 326 5.46 0.10 19.39
CA ALA A 326 6.83 -0.42 19.38
C ALA A 326 7.32 -0.68 17.94
N ALA A 327 6.50 -1.30 17.09
CA ALA A 327 6.85 -1.55 15.69
C ALA A 327 6.98 -0.26 14.88
N LEU A 328 6.08 0.70 15.12
CA LEU A 328 6.14 2.02 14.49
C LEU A 328 7.37 2.82 14.96
N ARG A 329 7.66 2.79 16.26
CA ARG A 329 8.86 3.41 16.86
C ARG A 329 10.15 2.80 16.33
N ALA A 330 10.16 1.50 16.02
CA ALA A 330 11.29 0.85 15.35
C ALA A 330 11.53 1.45 13.94
N LYS A 331 10.48 1.70 13.15
CA LYS A 331 10.61 2.36 11.84
C LYS A 331 11.11 3.80 11.95
N VAL A 332 10.65 4.54 12.96
CA VAL A 332 11.17 5.88 13.29
C VAL A 332 12.68 5.79 13.60
N ALA A 333 13.08 4.85 14.45
CA ALA A 333 14.49 4.66 14.82
C ALA A 333 15.36 4.29 13.61
N TRP A 334 14.89 3.39 12.74
CA TRP A 334 15.59 3.06 11.50
C TRP A 334 15.66 4.24 10.52
N SER A 335 14.60 5.04 10.42
CA SER A 335 14.61 6.26 9.60
C SER A 335 15.66 7.25 10.12
N LEU A 336 15.73 7.47 11.43
CA LEU A 336 16.76 8.29 12.08
C LEU A 336 18.16 7.73 11.83
N TYR A 337 18.35 6.41 11.91
CA TYR A 337 19.62 5.75 11.64
C TYR A 337 20.10 6.00 10.21
N HIS A 338 19.22 5.83 9.22
CA HIS A 338 19.57 6.06 7.81
C HIS A 338 19.81 7.53 7.48
N LEU A 339 19.24 8.45 8.26
CA LEU A 339 19.52 9.89 8.19
C LEU A 339 20.76 10.31 9.01
N ALA A 340 21.58 9.35 9.44
CA ALA A 340 22.78 9.55 10.27
C ALA A 340 22.55 10.22 11.64
N ARG A 341 21.30 10.23 12.13
CA ARG A 341 20.92 10.73 13.45
C ARG A 341 21.06 9.63 14.51
N TYR A 342 22.26 9.06 14.62
CA TYR A 342 22.51 7.81 15.37
C TYR A 342 22.20 7.89 16.87
N ARG A 343 22.44 9.03 17.53
CA ARG A 343 22.10 9.21 18.95
C ARG A 343 20.59 9.17 19.19
N GLU A 344 19.83 9.82 18.32
CA GLU A 344 18.37 9.85 18.40
C GLU A 344 17.77 8.49 18.02
N ALA A 345 18.34 7.83 17.01
CA ALA A 345 17.99 6.46 16.65
C ALA A 345 18.20 5.50 17.83
N LEU A 346 19.35 5.57 18.49
CA LEU A 346 19.66 4.76 19.68
C LEU A 346 18.64 4.97 20.80
N ALA A 347 18.37 6.24 21.16
CA ALA A 347 17.40 6.57 22.18
C ALA A 347 16.00 6.04 21.83
N THR A 348 15.63 6.10 20.55
CA THR A 348 14.33 5.63 20.05
C THR A 348 14.23 4.11 20.05
N PHE A 349 15.29 3.39 19.68
CA PHE A 349 15.35 1.92 19.78
C PHE A 349 15.30 1.44 21.23
N ILE A 350 16.02 2.10 22.14
CA ILE A 350 15.97 1.77 23.58
C ILE A 350 14.53 1.92 24.08
N ARG A 351 13.86 3.04 23.76
CA ARG A 351 12.44 3.23 24.10
C ARG A 351 11.54 2.15 23.52
N ALA A 352 11.75 1.75 22.27
CA ALA A 352 11.00 0.66 21.67
C ALA A 352 11.23 -0.68 22.39
N SER A 353 12.46 -0.93 22.85
CA SER A 353 12.81 -2.18 23.54
C SER A 353 12.18 -2.29 24.93
N LEU A 354 11.81 -1.18 25.56
CA LEU A 354 11.07 -1.21 26.83
C LEU A 354 9.66 -1.81 26.66
N SER A 355 9.01 -1.56 25.53
CA SER A 355 7.67 -2.08 25.21
C SER A 355 7.70 -3.48 24.58
N ALA A 356 8.85 -3.90 24.03
CA ALA A 356 9.05 -5.23 23.47
C ALA A 356 10.45 -5.78 23.83
N PRO A 357 10.67 -6.17 25.11
CA PRO A 357 11.99 -6.57 25.61
C PRO A 357 12.60 -7.79 24.90
N ASP A 358 11.73 -8.66 24.40
CA ASP A 358 12.12 -9.93 23.76
C ASP A 358 12.35 -9.79 22.24
N SER A 359 12.25 -8.58 21.67
CA SER A 359 12.52 -8.38 20.25
C SER A 359 14.02 -8.38 19.95
N HIS A 360 14.49 -9.47 19.33
CA HIS A 360 15.86 -9.57 18.81
C HIS A 360 16.16 -8.52 17.73
N GLN A 361 15.16 -8.05 16.96
CA GLN A 361 15.37 -7.01 15.95
C GLN A 361 15.71 -5.65 16.58
N LEU A 362 15.05 -5.29 17.69
CA LEU A 362 15.32 -4.02 18.39
C LEU A 362 16.73 -4.03 19.00
N GLN A 363 17.14 -5.15 19.60
CA GLN A 363 18.50 -5.29 20.13
C GLN A 363 19.57 -5.21 19.03
N ALA A 364 19.31 -5.77 17.85
CA ALA A 364 20.19 -5.61 16.70
C ALA A 364 20.27 -4.13 16.24
N GLY A 365 19.13 -3.41 16.20
CA GLY A 365 19.10 -1.98 15.89
C GLY A 365 19.91 -1.11 16.87
N ILE A 366 19.82 -1.42 18.17
CA ILE A 366 20.66 -0.80 19.22
C ILE A 366 22.15 -1.05 18.93
N GLY A 367 22.53 -2.30 18.66
CA GLY A 367 23.91 -2.66 18.33
C GLY A 367 24.45 -1.90 17.11
N TRP A 368 23.64 -1.77 16.05
CA TRP A 368 24.02 -0.99 14.86
C TRP A 368 24.22 0.48 15.17
N CYS A 369 23.38 1.08 16.02
CA CYS A 369 23.58 2.47 16.45
C CYS A 369 24.89 2.64 17.22
N TYR A 370 25.23 1.71 18.11
CA TYR A 370 26.48 1.75 18.86
C TYR A 370 27.72 1.62 17.95
N ILE A 371 27.66 0.81 16.89
CA ILE A 371 28.73 0.74 15.88
C ILE A 371 28.98 2.12 15.26
N GLN A 372 27.92 2.80 14.81
CA GLN A 372 28.06 4.12 14.18
C GLN A 372 28.54 5.20 15.15
N LEU A 373 28.29 5.01 16.44
CA LEU A 373 28.77 5.89 17.51
C LEU A 373 30.18 5.55 18.00
N GLY A 374 30.83 4.51 17.44
CA GLY A 374 32.17 4.07 17.84
C GLY A 374 32.22 3.28 19.16
N GLN A 375 31.07 2.92 19.73
CA GLN A 375 30.93 2.23 21.01
C GLN A 375 30.91 0.71 20.81
N LYS A 376 32.07 0.15 20.42
CA LYS A 376 32.18 -1.28 20.03
C LYS A 376 31.82 -2.25 21.15
N THR A 377 32.12 -1.91 22.40
CA THR A 377 31.82 -2.74 23.60
C THR A 377 30.32 -2.92 23.82
N GLU A 378 29.58 -1.82 23.76
CA GLU A 378 28.12 -1.77 23.91
C GLU A 378 27.44 -2.40 22.70
N ALA A 379 27.98 -2.18 21.48
CA ALA A 379 27.52 -2.85 20.27
C ALA A 379 27.60 -4.38 20.40
N ARG A 380 28.73 -4.90 20.89
CA ARG A 380 28.93 -6.34 21.10
C ARG A 380 27.90 -6.89 22.08
N ALA A 381 27.67 -6.21 23.20
CA ALA A 381 26.68 -6.64 24.19
C ALA A 381 25.25 -6.67 23.60
N ALA A 382 24.88 -5.65 22.83
CA ALA A 382 23.58 -5.57 22.17
C ALA A 382 23.38 -6.68 21.13
N PHE A 383 24.39 -6.97 20.29
CA PHE A 383 24.32 -8.07 19.33
C PHE A 383 24.30 -9.44 19.99
N GLN A 384 25.06 -9.65 21.08
CA GLN A 384 24.98 -10.87 21.87
C GLN A 384 23.59 -11.07 22.46
N ARG A 385 22.97 -10.01 22.99
CA ARG A 385 21.59 -10.07 23.48
C ARG A 385 20.60 -10.39 22.37
N ALA A 386 20.77 -9.79 21.19
CA ALA A 386 19.96 -10.10 20.02
C ALA A 386 20.06 -11.59 19.62
N LEU A 387 21.25 -12.19 19.68
CA LEU A 387 21.46 -13.61 19.38
C LEU A 387 20.94 -14.55 20.47
N GLN A 388 20.93 -14.14 21.73
CA GLN A 388 20.27 -14.89 22.80
C GLN A 388 18.76 -14.97 22.58
N LEU A 389 18.15 -13.84 22.18
CA LEU A 389 16.71 -13.76 21.91
C LEU A 389 16.32 -14.41 20.57
N GLY A 390 17.22 -14.37 19.58
CA GLY A 390 17.01 -14.93 18.25
C GLY A 390 18.32 -15.43 17.65
N PRO A 391 18.68 -16.72 17.84
CA PRO A 391 19.96 -17.28 17.40
C PRO A 391 20.20 -17.21 15.88
N GLY A 392 19.14 -17.18 15.08
CA GLY A 392 19.20 -17.07 13.62
C GLY A 392 19.27 -15.63 13.09
N ASN A 393 19.44 -14.62 13.95
CA ASN A 393 19.47 -13.22 13.53
C ASN A 393 20.77 -12.89 12.78
N THR A 394 20.73 -12.99 11.45
CA THR A 394 21.86 -12.71 10.53
C THR A 394 22.44 -11.31 10.72
N ALA A 395 21.60 -10.31 10.96
CA ALA A 395 22.01 -8.94 11.23
C ALA A 395 22.90 -8.83 12.47
N ALA A 396 22.54 -9.57 13.53
CA ALA A 396 23.28 -9.57 14.77
C ALA A 396 24.60 -10.36 14.66
N ILE A 397 24.65 -11.44 13.88
CA ILE A 397 25.88 -12.18 13.57
C ILE A 397 26.87 -11.25 12.85
N GLU A 398 26.41 -10.57 11.81
CA GLU A 398 27.24 -9.64 11.04
C GLU A 398 27.67 -8.42 11.87
N GLY A 399 26.75 -7.86 12.65
CA GLY A 399 27.02 -6.77 13.58
C GLY A 399 28.09 -7.15 14.61
N LEU A 400 28.02 -8.37 15.15
CA LEU A 400 29.00 -8.89 16.11
C LEU A 400 30.39 -9.03 15.49
N ARG A 401 30.47 -9.50 14.24
CA ARG A 401 31.73 -9.58 13.48
C ARG A 401 32.37 -8.19 13.31
N ARG A 402 31.57 -7.18 12.95
CA ARG A 402 32.03 -5.78 12.81
C ARG A 402 32.39 -5.12 14.14
N ALA A 403 31.75 -5.51 15.23
CA ALA A 403 32.09 -5.02 16.57
C ALA A 403 33.42 -5.60 17.10
N SER A 404 33.81 -6.77 16.60
CA SER A 404 34.96 -7.54 17.09
C SER A 404 36.26 -7.34 16.29
N GLY A 405 36.17 -6.79 15.08
CA GLY A 405 37.32 -6.25 14.33
C GLY A 405 37.47 -4.75 14.60
#